data_AF-A0A241W8R9-F1
#
_entry.id   AF-A0A241W8R9-F1
#
_cell.length_a   1.000
_cell.length_b   1.000
_cell.length_c   1.000
_cell.angle_alpha   90.00
_cell.angle_beta   90.00
_cell.angle_gamma   90.00
#
_symmetry.space_group_name_H-M   'P 1'
#
loop_
_entity.id
_entity.type
_entity.pdbx_description
1 polymer ?
#
loop_
_entity_poly.entity_id
_entity_poly.type
_entity_poly.pdbx_seq_one_letter_code
_entity_poly.pdbx_strand_id
1 'polypeptide(L)'
;MQYGLALRMYNEHNKAHQMLEQAVIAYPNSAHIEHALAVQLFILCTKTNKLTASHYLDKAVGILNKLKTLPNDKFFGEQVDMYPIITLSEGHVSILDYLDRPEEAKIFAYQYFKNIEKIERKDGSNRLTETKEKLMKYYLNGTKFDFTYR
;
A
#
# COMPACT_ATOMS: atom_id res chain seq x y z
N MET A 1 -7.71 7.57 14.93
CA MET A 1 -7.57 7.31 13.47
C MET A 1 -8.02 8.50 12.62
N GLN A 2 -9.30 8.91 12.65
CA GLN A 2 -9.84 9.94 11.75
C GLN A 2 -9.07 11.27 11.76
N TYR A 3 -8.64 11.72 12.94
CA TYR A 3 -7.78 12.90 13.07
C TYR A 3 -6.43 12.75 12.33
N GLY A 4 -5.81 11.57 12.39
CA GLY A 4 -4.59 11.27 11.63
C GLY A 4 -4.82 11.27 10.12
N LEU A 5 -5.98 10.78 9.65
CA LEU A 5 -6.36 10.85 8.24
C LEU A 5 -6.58 12.29 7.76
N ALA A 6 -7.21 13.12 8.60
CA ALA A 6 -7.39 14.54 8.31
C ALA A 6 -6.03 15.26 8.18
N LEU A 7 -5.10 15.02 9.11
CA LEU A 7 -3.75 15.59 9.03
C LEU A 7 -3.03 15.19 7.73
N ARG A 8 -3.18 13.93 7.29
CA ARG A 8 -2.64 13.46 6.01
C ARG A 8 -3.20 14.25 4.82
N MET A 9 -4.50 14.57 4.82
CA MET A 9 -5.12 15.39 3.77
C MET A 9 -4.60 16.84 3.76
N TYR A 10 -4.20 17.37 4.91
CA TYR A 10 -3.58 18.69 5.05
C TYR A 10 -2.05 18.68 4.85
N ASN A 11 -1.48 17.60 4.30
CA ASN A 11 -0.03 17.40 4.11
C ASN A 11 0.82 17.43 5.40
N GLU A 12 0.20 17.31 6.57
CA GLU A 12 0.84 17.26 7.88
C GLU A 12 1.34 15.83 8.18
N HIS A 13 2.15 15.26 7.28
CA HIS A 13 2.47 13.83 7.25
C HIS A 13 3.21 13.32 8.49
N ASN A 14 4.10 14.12 9.08
CA ASN A 14 4.81 13.72 10.30
C ASN A 14 3.84 13.62 11.50
N LYS A 15 2.93 14.59 11.64
CA LYS A 15 1.88 14.55 12.68
C LYS A 15 0.88 13.43 12.40
N ALA A 16 0.48 13.24 11.15
CA ALA A 16 -0.39 12.14 10.74
C ALA A 16 0.21 10.78 11.10
N HIS A 17 1.51 10.60 10.85
CA HIS A 17 2.24 9.39 11.22
C HIS A 17 2.23 9.15 12.73
N GLN A 18 2.58 10.16 13.54
CA GLN A 18 2.52 10.06 15.00
C GLN A 18 1.12 9.66 15.51
N MET A 19 0.07 10.29 14.98
CA MET A 19 -1.30 9.99 15.38
C MET A 19 -1.75 8.58 14.97
N LEU A 20 -1.28 8.09 13.81
CA LEU A 20 -1.56 6.72 13.36
C LEU A 20 -0.79 5.67 14.17
N GLU A 21 0.48 5.94 14.52
CA GLU A 21 1.24 5.06 15.42
C GLU A 21 0.59 4.96 16.80
N GLN A 22 0.19 6.09 17.39
CA GLN A 22 -0.57 6.10 18.64
C GLN A 22 -1.89 5.33 18.52
N ALA A 23 -2.59 5.46 17.40
CA ALA A 23 -3.83 4.74 17.17
C ALA A 23 -3.61 3.22 17.08
N VAL A 24 -2.52 2.74 16.47
CA VAL A 24 -2.16 1.31 16.43
C VAL A 24 -1.87 0.79 17.84
N ILE A 25 -1.16 1.57 18.66
CA ILE A 25 -0.86 1.20 20.05
C ILE A 25 -2.14 1.13 20.89
N ALA A 26 -3.04 2.11 20.74
CA ALA A 26 -4.29 2.17 21.49
C ALA A 26 -5.31 1.10 21.06
N TYR A 27 -5.29 0.71 19.79
CA TYR A 27 -6.22 -0.26 19.20
C TYR A 27 -5.46 -1.36 18.44
N PRO A 28 -4.74 -2.22 19.16
CA PRO A 28 -3.99 -3.30 18.53
C PRO A 28 -4.96 -4.24 17.81
N ASN A 29 -4.55 -4.74 16.63
CA ASN A 29 -5.32 -5.63 15.75
C ASN A 29 -6.45 -4.98 14.93
N SER A 30 -6.59 -3.65 14.94
CA SER A 30 -7.48 -2.99 13.99
C SER A 30 -6.84 -2.98 12.59
N ALA A 31 -7.36 -3.84 11.70
CA ALA A 31 -6.86 -3.98 10.33
C ALA A 31 -6.92 -2.65 9.54
N HIS A 32 -7.96 -1.84 9.77
CA HIS A 32 -8.10 -0.52 9.17
C HIS A 32 -7.03 0.47 9.62
N ILE A 33 -6.69 0.49 10.91
CA ILE A 33 -5.68 1.40 11.45
C ILE A 33 -4.29 0.96 10.99
N GLU A 34 -4.00 -0.35 11.01
CA GLU A 34 -2.76 -0.92 10.48
C GLU A 34 -2.60 -0.59 8.98
N HIS A 35 -3.66 -0.75 8.19
CA HIS A 35 -3.66 -0.40 6.76
C HIS A 35 -3.39 1.10 6.54
N ALA A 36 -4.08 1.97 7.27
CA ALA A 36 -3.87 3.41 7.19
C ALA A 36 -2.45 3.83 7.57
N LEU A 37 -1.84 3.17 8.57
CA LEU A 37 -0.44 3.38 8.92
C LEU A 37 0.49 2.95 7.77
N ALA A 38 0.24 1.80 7.13
CA ALA A 38 1.05 1.36 6.00
C ALA A 38 0.99 2.34 4.81
N VAL A 39 -0.20 2.86 4.49
CA VAL A 39 -0.35 3.93 3.48
C VAL A 39 0.46 5.17 3.87
N GLN A 40 0.39 5.59 5.14
CA GLN A 40 1.15 6.74 5.62
C GLN A 40 2.67 6.52 5.53
N LEU A 41 3.16 5.30 5.76
CA LEU A 41 4.56 4.95 5.61
C LEU A 41 5.03 5.05 4.16
N PHE A 42 4.22 4.59 3.18
CA PHE A 42 4.54 4.81 1.75
C PHE A 42 4.64 6.30 1.41
N ILE A 43 3.76 7.14 1.95
CA ILE A 43 3.83 8.60 1.73
C ILE A 43 5.13 9.18 2.33
N LEU A 44 5.56 8.70 3.49
CA LEU A 44 6.81 9.16 4.11
C LEU A 44 8.07 8.73 3.35
N CYS A 45 8.01 7.62 2.60
CA CYS A 45 9.12 7.18 1.76
C CYS A 45 9.52 8.27 0.74
N THR A 46 8.56 9.01 0.19
CA THR A 46 8.81 10.08 -0.79
C THR A 46 9.20 11.42 -0.17
N LYS A 47 9.27 11.49 1.17
CA LYS A 47 9.52 12.73 1.93
C LYS A 47 10.74 12.64 2.83
N THR A 48 11.49 11.54 2.76
CA THR A 48 12.65 11.27 3.60
C THR A 48 13.84 10.80 2.77
N ASN A 49 15.01 10.68 3.40
CA ASN A 49 16.21 10.17 2.73
C ASN A 49 16.08 8.67 2.41
N LYS A 50 16.89 8.15 1.47
CA LYS A 50 16.80 6.77 0.99
C LYS A 50 16.91 5.69 2.09
N LEU A 51 17.73 5.93 3.11
CA LEU A 51 17.90 4.98 4.21
C LEU A 51 16.63 4.89 5.04
N THR A 52 16.10 6.03 5.48
CA THR A 52 14.84 6.11 6.22
C THR A 52 13.66 5.62 5.39
N ALA A 53 13.61 5.95 4.09
CA ALA A 53 12.59 5.49 3.18
C ALA A 53 12.59 3.96 3.02
N SER A 54 13.77 3.33 2.96
CA SER A 54 13.87 1.86 2.94
C SER A 54 13.30 1.23 4.21
N HIS A 55 13.58 1.80 5.38
CA HIS A 55 12.99 1.31 6.63
C HIS A 55 11.47 1.47 6.67
N TYR A 56 10.93 2.58 6.17
CA TYR A 56 9.48 2.77 6.06
C TYR A 56 8.84 1.82 5.06
N LEU A 57 9.51 1.57 3.93
CA LEU A 57 9.08 0.61 2.92
C LEU A 57 8.95 -0.79 3.52
N ASP A 58 9.99 -1.27 4.20
CA ASP A 58 10.01 -2.60 4.83
C ASP A 58 8.89 -2.73 5.87
N LYS A 59 8.68 -1.70 6.70
CA LYS A 59 7.61 -1.66 7.70
C LYS A 59 6.22 -1.69 7.04
N ALA A 60 6.00 -0.90 5.99
CA ALA A 60 4.74 -0.85 5.25
C ALA A 60 4.41 -2.20 4.58
N VAL A 61 5.41 -2.77 3.90
CA VAL A 61 5.31 -4.08 3.23
C VAL A 61 5.03 -5.19 4.24
N GLY A 62 5.70 -5.17 5.40
CA GLY A 62 5.44 -6.12 6.49
C GLY A 62 4.00 -6.06 7.00
N ILE A 63 3.48 -4.86 7.26
CA ILE A 63 2.09 -4.67 7.69
C ILE A 63 1.12 -5.20 6.63
N LEU A 64 1.25 -4.78 5.36
CA LEU A 64 0.31 -5.18 4.32
C LEU A 64 0.39 -6.67 3.96
N ASN A 65 1.57 -7.29 4.08
CA ASN A 65 1.72 -8.75 3.93
C ASN A 65 1.02 -9.54 5.04
N LYS A 66 0.94 -9.01 6.26
CA LYS A 66 0.12 -9.58 7.34
C LYS A 66 -1.37 -9.36 7.05
N LEU A 67 -1.73 -8.16 6.61
CA LEU A 67 -3.13 -7.81 6.35
C LEU A 67 -3.74 -8.58 5.18
N LYS A 68 -2.99 -8.85 4.11
CA LYS A 68 -3.49 -9.59 2.93
C LYS A 68 -3.90 -11.04 3.23
N THR A 69 -3.43 -11.61 4.35
CA THR A 69 -3.77 -12.98 4.77
C THR A 69 -4.95 -13.04 5.72
N LEU A 70 -5.45 -11.89 6.17
CA LEU A 70 -6.64 -11.83 7.03
C LEU A 70 -7.90 -12.08 6.19
N PRO A 71 -8.93 -12.69 6.79
CA PRO A 71 -10.22 -12.86 6.12
C PRO A 71 -10.87 -11.49 5.84
N ASN A 72 -11.60 -11.41 4.72
CA ASN A 72 -12.11 -10.15 4.18
C ASN A 72 -13.14 -9.46 5.10
N ASP A 73 -13.79 -10.21 6.01
CA ASP A 73 -14.69 -9.72 7.05
C ASP A 73 -14.06 -8.73 8.03
N LYS A 74 -12.73 -8.71 8.12
CA LYS A 74 -11.99 -7.72 8.91
C LYS A 74 -11.82 -6.36 8.22
N PHE A 75 -12.21 -6.25 6.94
CA PHE A 75 -12.14 -5.02 6.16
C PHE A 75 -13.53 -4.51 5.71
N PHE A 76 -14.60 -5.30 5.85
CA PHE A 76 -15.93 -4.94 5.32
C PHE A 76 -16.68 -3.91 6.16
N GLY A 77 -16.56 -2.65 5.76
CA GLY A 77 -17.74 -1.87 5.38
C GLY A 77 -17.75 -1.77 3.85
N GLU A 78 -18.91 -1.79 3.20
CA GLU A 78 -19.11 -1.81 1.74
C GLU A 78 -18.52 -0.60 0.96
N GLN A 79 -17.64 0.18 1.58
CA GLN A 79 -17.04 1.36 1.00
C GLN A 79 -15.55 1.38 1.27
N VAL A 80 -14.81 1.60 0.18
CA VAL A 80 -13.37 1.84 0.04
C VAL A 80 -12.61 0.61 -0.45
N ASP A 81 -11.88 0.86 -1.55
CA ASP A 81 -10.85 0.08 -2.22
C ASP A 81 -9.72 -0.41 -1.27
N MET A 82 -10.06 -1.20 -0.25
CA MET A 82 -9.20 -1.64 0.84
C MET A 82 -8.68 -3.06 0.66
N TYR A 83 -8.44 -3.54 -0.56
CA TYR A 83 -7.72 -4.79 -0.73
C TYR A 83 -6.25 -4.57 -0.33
N PRO A 84 -5.74 -5.19 0.75
CA PRO A 84 -4.35 -4.95 1.17
C PRO A 84 -3.35 -5.35 0.09
N ILE A 85 -3.70 -6.33 -0.75
CA ILE A 85 -2.89 -6.73 -1.91
C ILE A 85 -2.79 -5.63 -2.97
N ILE A 86 -3.85 -4.87 -3.21
CA ILE A 86 -3.84 -3.74 -4.16
C ILE A 86 -2.92 -2.66 -3.60
N THR A 87 -3.17 -2.20 -2.38
CA THR A 87 -2.34 -1.17 -1.72
C THR A 87 -0.88 -1.59 -1.63
N LEU A 88 -0.60 -2.84 -1.29
CA LEU A 88 0.74 -3.40 -1.26
C LEU A 88 1.39 -3.34 -2.64
N SER A 89 0.71 -3.83 -3.67
CA SER A 89 1.27 -3.88 -5.01
C SER A 89 1.55 -2.49 -5.57
N GLU A 90 0.61 -1.56 -5.40
CA GLU A 90 0.76 -0.20 -5.93
C GLU A 90 1.83 0.59 -5.16
N GLY A 91 1.83 0.51 -3.82
CA GLY A 91 2.80 1.21 -2.99
C GLY A 91 4.21 0.63 -3.08
N HIS A 92 4.35 -0.69 -3.09
CA HIS A 92 5.68 -1.31 -3.14
C HIS A 92 6.39 -1.04 -4.47
N VAL A 93 5.69 -1.23 -5.60
CA VAL A 93 6.27 -1.02 -6.94
C VAL A 93 6.64 0.44 -7.14
N SER A 94 5.73 1.37 -6.80
CA SER A 94 5.99 2.82 -6.95
C SER A 94 7.14 3.33 -6.08
N ILE A 95 7.25 2.87 -4.83
CA ILE A 95 8.32 3.32 -3.94
C ILE A 95 9.67 2.70 -4.34
N LEU A 96 9.71 1.45 -4.82
CA LEU A 96 10.94 0.88 -5.37
C LEU A 96 11.42 1.67 -6.59
N ASP A 97 10.51 2.04 -7.50
CA ASP A 97 10.82 2.90 -8.65
C ASP A 97 11.39 4.24 -8.19
N TYR A 98 10.75 4.87 -7.19
CA TYR A 98 11.19 6.13 -6.60
C TYR A 98 12.57 6.04 -5.91
N LEU A 99 12.93 4.89 -5.36
CA LEU A 99 14.22 4.65 -4.70
C LEU A 99 15.36 4.29 -5.65
N ASP A 100 15.15 4.46 -6.97
CA ASP A 100 16.08 4.06 -8.04
C ASP A 100 16.34 2.53 -8.06
N ARG A 101 15.33 1.72 -7.74
CA ARG A 101 15.37 0.24 -7.77
C ARG A 101 14.38 -0.35 -8.79
N PRO A 102 14.42 0.08 -10.07
CA PRO A 102 13.40 -0.31 -11.06
C PRO A 102 13.44 -1.81 -11.42
N GLU A 103 14.61 -2.43 -11.40
CA GLU A 103 14.74 -3.88 -11.70
C GLU A 103 14.05 -4.73 -10.62
N GLU A 104 14.19 -4.36 -9.36
CA GLU A 104 13.46 -4.99 -8.26
C GLU A 104 11.95 -4.71 -8.37
N ALA A 105 11.57 -3.48 -8.70
CA ALA A 105 10.19 -3.09 -8.90
C ALA A 105 9.49 -3.95 -9.97
N LYS A 106 10.18 -4.25 -11.09
CA LYS A 106 9.65 -5.13 -12.16
C LYS A 106 9.42 -6.56 -11.66
N ILE A 107 10.35 -7.12 -10.90
CA ILE A 107 10.23 -8.46 -10.34
C ILE A 107 9.00 -8.54 -9.43
N PHE A 108 8.86 -7.58 -8.52
CA PHE A 108 7.70 -7.52 -7.62
C PHE A 108 6.40 -7.25 -8.38
N ALA A 109 6.40 -6.39 -9.39
CA ALA A 109 5.23 -6.12 -10.23
C ALA A 109 4.72 -7.41 -10.91
N TYR A 110 5.61 -8.24 -11.45
CA TYR A 110 5.24 -9.53 -12.02
C TYR A 110 4.65 -10.49 -10.96
N GLN A 111 5.27 -10.56 -9.77
CA GLN A 111 4.77 -11.39 -8.68
C GLN A 111 3.37 -10.95 -8.23
N TYR A 112 3.15 -9.64 -8.06
CA TYR A 112 1.85 -9.11 -7.70
C TYR A 112 0.80 -9.32 -8.79
N PHE A 113 1.16 -9.14 -10.06
CA PHE A 113 0.29 -9.47 -11.19
C PHE A 113 -0.20 -10.91 -11.11
N LYS A 114 0.71 -11.88 -10.90
CA LYS A 114 0.36 -13.30 -10.78
C LYS A 114 -0.50 -13.62 -9.57
N ASN A 115 -0.31 -12.91 -8.46
CA ASN A 115 -1.12 -13.08 -7.26
C ASN A 115 -2.54 -12.52 -7.46
N ILE A 116 -2.66 -11.32 -8.04
CA ILE A 116 -3.96 -10.69 -8.32
C ILE A 116 -4.73 -11.47 -9.38
N GLU A 117 -4.06 -11.97 -10.43
CA GLU A 117 -4.68 -12.83 -11.47
C GLU A 117 -5.39 -14.05 -10.85
N LYS A 118 -4.84 -14.64 -9.79
CA LYS A 118 -5.46 -15.79 -9.09
C LYS A 118 -6.67 -15.38 -8.24
N ILE A 119 -6.68 -14.16 -7.70
CA ILE A 119 -7.75 -13.62 -6.86
C ILE A 119 -8.91 -13.16 -7.73
N GLU A 120 -8.65 -12.42 -8.80
CA GLU A 120 -9.66 -11.87 -9.71
C GLU A 120 -10.51 -12.98 -10.36
N ARG A 121 -9.90 -14.12 -10.71
CA ARG A 121 -10.66 -15.30 -11.22
C ARG A 121 -11.72 -15.80 -10.24
N LYS A 122 -11.61 -15.46 -8.95
CA LYS A 122 -12.57 -15.82 -7.90
C LYS A 122 -13.50 -14.65 -7.53
N ASP A 123 -13.03 -13.42 -7.68
CA ASP A 123 -13.70 -12.20 -7.22
C ASP A 123 -13.59 -11.10 -8.30
N GLY A 124 -14.71 -10.78 -8.95
CA GLY A 124 -14.77 -9.93 -10.14
C GLY A 124 -14.75 -8.42 -9.87
N SER A 125 -13.86 -7.94 -9.00
CA SER A 125 -13.77 -6.52 -8.66
C SER A 125 -13.06 -5.71 -9.75
N ASN A 126 -13.69 -4.63 -10.23
CA ASN A 126 -13.11 -3.71 -11.21
C ASN A 126 -11.74 -3.15 -10.78
N ARG A 127 -11.55 -2.86 -9.48
CA ARG A 127 -10.28 -2.32 -8.97
C ARG A 127 -9.14 -3.34 -9.05
N LEU A 128 -9.43 -4.63 -8.88
CA LEU A 128 -8.44 -5.70 -9.07
C LEU A 128 -8.01 -5.77 -10.54
N THR A 129 -8.96 -5.67 -11.47
CA THR A 129 -8.68 -5.65 -12.92
C THR A 129 -7.79 -4.46 -13.30
N GLU A 130 -8.14 -3.25 -12.85
CA GLU A 130 -7.32 -2.04 -13.10
C GLU A 130 -5.90 -2.18 -12.55
N THR A 131 -5.77 -2.66 -11.32
CA THR A 131 -4.47 -2.84 -10.67
C THR A 131 -3.62 -3.87 -11.40
N LYS A 132 -4.23 -4.99 -11.80
CA LYS A 132 -3.60 -6.04 -12.60
C LYS A 132 -3.08 -5.48 -13.93
N GLU A 133 -3.88 -4.69 -14.65
CA GLU A 133 -3.46 -4.07 -15.90
C GLU A 133 -2.30 -3.08 -15.72
N LYS A 134 -2.33 -2.27 -14.66
CA LYS A 134 -1.22 -1.35 -14.34
C LYS A 134 0.07 -2.13 -14.06
N LEU A 135 0.00 -3.18 -13.24
CA LEU A 135 1.16 -4.03 -12.93
C LEU A 135 1.70 -4.69 -14.20
N MET A 136 0.80 -5.13 -15.09
CA MET A 136 1.17 -5.70 -16.38
C MET A 136 1.95 -4.73 -17.26
N LYS A 137 1.43 -3.51 -17.42
CA LYS A 137 2.10 -2.46 -18.20
C LYS A 137 3.46 -2.10 -17.61
N TYR A 138 3.56 -2.04 -16.28
CA TYR A 138 4.82 -1.75 -15.60
C TYR A 138 5.88 -2.82 -15.81
N TYR A 139 5.57 -4.09 -15.55
CA TYR A 139 6.60 -5.13 -15.65
C TYR A 139 7.06 -5.37 -17.10
N LEU A 140 6.20 -5.12 -18.10
CA LEU A 140 6.55 -5.26 -19.51
C LEU A 140 7.39 -4.09 -20.04
N ASN A 141 6.95 -2.85 -19.75
CA ASN A 141 7.44 -1.67 -20.45
C ASN A 141 8.14 -0.65 -19.54
N GLY A 142 8.14 -0.84 -18.22
CA GLY A 142 8.70 0.13 -17.26
C GLY A 142 7.98 1.48 -17.25
N THR A 143 6.71 1.54 -17.66
CA THR A 143 5.90 2.77 -17.61
C THR A 143 5.75 3.23 -16.17
N LYS A 144 5.74 4.55 -15.87
CA LYS A 144 5.58 5.05 -14.50
C LYS A 144 4.38 4.43 -13.76
N PHE A 145 4.59 4.03 -12.51
CA PHE A 145 3.57 3.48 -11.63
C PHE A 145 3.24 4.49 -10.52
N ASP A 146 2.10 5.14 -10.62
CA ASP A 146 1.68 6.10 -9.60
C ASP A 146 0.89 5.41 -8.48
N PHE A 147 1.30 5.63 -7.24
CA PHE A 147 0.55 5.23 -6.06
C PHE A 147 -0.41 6.33 -5.64
N THR A 148 -1.70 6.10 -5.86
CA THR A 148 -2.75 7.02 -5.46
C THR A 148 -3.24 6.68 -4.05
N TYR A 149 -2.92 7.54 -3.08
CA TYR A 149 -3.37 7.41 -1.68
C TYR A 149 -4.57 8.33 -1.40
N ARG A 150 -5.66 8.22 -2.17
CA ARG A 150 -6.88 8.97 -1.83
C ARG A 150 -7.58 8.38 -0.62
#